data_AF-A0A5N7BRU4-F1
#
_entry.id   AF-A0A5N7BRU4-F1
#
_cell.length_a   1.000
_cell.length_b   1.000
_cell.length_c   1.000
_cell.angle_alpha   90.00
_cell.angle_beta   90.00
_cell.angle_gamma   90.00
#
_symmetry.space_group_name_H-M   'P 1'
#
loop_
_entity.id
_entity.type
_entity.pdbx_description
1 polymer ?
#
loop_
_entity_poly.entity_id
_entity_poly.type
_entity_poly.pdbx_seq_one_letter_code
_entity_poly.pdbx_strand_id
1 'polypeptide(L)'
;MIPYLESCVRFDRTRRLYGSEYTHGDIPLFDTALKGLESGYRFCFRSLPVDLAQYHVLCKTYDFLRVDVLGGQTIDRIFVDLRACKTDYALDHKRYRAINGDKALSRDAAFRLVFLILKANFKDEGRDSAKVYNAVLFVVSHPGTFKPRIRAVLYGFE
;
A
#
# COMPACT_ATOMS: atom_id res chain seq x y z
N MET A 1 11.61 0.17 9.90
CA MET A 1 12.27 1.36 10.46
C MET A 1 12.22 2.44 9.39
N ILE A 2 11.84 3.68 9.71
CA ILE A 2 11.65 4.77 8.72
C ILE A 2 13.02 5.45 8.50
N PRO A 3 13.64 5.36 7.31
CA PRO A 3 15.02 5.83 7.11
C PRO A 3 15.20 7.33 7.34
N TYR A 4 14.19 8.14 7.02
CA TYR A 4 14.21 9.57 7.33
C TYR A 4 14.38 9.85 8.83
N LEU A 5 13.57 9.20 9.67
CA LEU A 5 13.64 9.38 11.13
C LEU A 5 14.97 8.88 11.70
N GLU A 6 15.51 7.77 11.17
CA GLU A 6 16.84 7.30 11.54
C GLU A 6 17.93 8.32 11.24
N SER A 7 17.87 8.94 10.05
CA SER A 7 18.82 9.97 9.65
C SER A 7 18.72 11.20 10.57
N CYS A 8 17.51 11.61 10.94
CA CYS A 8 17.29 12.68 11.92
C CYS A 8 17.94 12.34 13.28
N VAL A 9 17.67 11.16 13.82
CA VAL A 9 18.25 10.70 15.10
C VAL A 9 19.78 10.62 15.03
N ARG A 10 20.36 10.16 13.91
CA ARG A 10 21.82 10.12 13.71
C ARG A 10 22.43 11.52 13.69
N PHE A 11 21.79 12.46 13.01
CA PHE A 11 22.24 13.85 12.92
C PHE A 11 22.14 14.58 14.27
N ASP A 12 21.15 14.24 15.09
CA ASP A 12 21.03 14.76 16.45
C ASP A 12 22.08 14.20 17.41
N ARG A 13 22.37 12.89 17.34
CA ARG A 13 23.45 12.28 18.13
C ARG A 13 24.81 12.92 17.85
N THR A 14 24.99 13.46 16.65
CA THR A 14 26.19 14.22 16.29
C THR A 14 26.13 15.71 16.69
N ARG A 15 24.94 16.25 17.02
CA ARG A 15 24.74 17.68 17.34
C ARG A 15 24.43 18.01 18.80
N ARG A 16 23.98 17.08 19.67
CA ARG A 16 23.52 17.44 21.03
C ARG A 16 24.10 16.60 22.17
N LEU A 17 24.70 17.33 23.11
CA LEU A 17 25.07 16.94 24.48
C LEU A 17 23.90 17.02 25.48
N TYR A 18 22.70 17.52 25.11
CA TYR A 18 21.55 17.60 26.02
C TYR A 18 20.22 17.36 25.29
N GLY A 19 19.36 16.55 25.90
CA GLY A 19 18.10 16.02 25.36
C GLY A 19 17.06 17.10 25.08
N SER A 20 16.79 17.33 23.80
CA SER A 20 15.67 18.15 23.34
C SER A 20 14.95 17.39 22.23
N GLU A 21 13.63 17.30 22.37
CA GLU A 21 12.69 16.65 21.45
C GLU A 21 12.82 17.27 20.05
N TYR A 22 12.94 16.42 19.02
CA TYR A 22 13.22 16.85 17.65
C TYR A 22 11.95 17.32 16.96
N THR A 23 11.93 18.59 16.55
CA THR A 23 10.86 19.15 15.70
C THR A 23 11.27 19.02 14.23
N HIS A 24 10.77 17.99 13.54
CA HIS A 24 10.77 17.98 12.08
C HIS A 24 9.73 18.98 11.55
N GLY A 25 9.91 19.52 10.35
CA GLY A 25 8.87 20.33 9.70
C GLY A 25 7.57 19.53 9.52
N ASP A 26 6.44 20.22 9.33
CA ASP A 26 5.15 19.56 9.12
C ASP A 26 5.23 18.63 7.90
N ILE A 27 5.08 17.32 8.14
CA ILE A 27 5.03 16.30 7.09
C ILE A 27 3.56 15.99 6.80
N PRO A 28 3.04 16.33 5.60
CA PRO A 28 1.65 16.07 5.26
C PRO A 28 1.31 14.59 5.39
N LEU A 29 0.15 14.29 5.99
CA LEU A 29 -0.39 12.93 6.16
C LEU A 29 0.56 11.96 6.88
N PHE A 30 1.52 12.45 7.67
CA PHE A 30 2.49 11.62 8.39
C PHE A 30 1.83 10.53 9.26
N ASP A 31 0.81 10.89 10.04
CA ASP A 31 0.10 9.93 10.89
C ASP A 31 -0.57 8.81 10.08
N THR A 32 -1.10 9.16 8.90
CA THR A 32 -1.69 8.17 7.98
C THR A 32 -0.60 7.28 7.40
N ALA A 33 0.56 7.85 7.04
CA ALA A 33 1.69 7.11 6.51
C ALA A 33 2.25 6.11 7.55
N LEU A 34 2.45 6.58 8.78
CA LEU A 34 2.92 5.80 9.92
C LEU A 34 1.96 4.67 10.25
N LYS A 35 0.65 4.96 10.35
CA LYS A 35 -0.37 3.94 10.63
C LYS A 35 -0.44 2.89 9.53
N GLY A 36 -0.26 3.28 8.27
CA GLY A 36 -0.16 2.34 7.14
C GLY A 36 1.06 1.41 7.25
N LEU A 37 2.20 1.92 7.73
CA LEU A 37 3.41 1.13 7.94
C LEU A 37 3.28 0.15 9.12
N GLU A 38 2.69 0.59 10.23
CA GLU A 38 2.57 -0.22 11.45
C GLU A 38 1.46 -1.26 11.38
N SER A 39 0.30 -0.88 10.82
CA SER A 39 -0.92 -1.70 10.84
C SER A 39 -1.26 -2.31 9.48
N GLY A 40 -0.55 -1.93 8.41
CA GLY A 40 -0.74 -2.34 7.02
C GLY A 40 -1.46 -1.31 6.16
N TYR A 41 -1.07 -1.24 4.89
CA TYR A 41 -1.46 -0.15 3.98
C TYR A 41 -2.96 -0.06 3.67
N ARG A 42 -3.75 -1.12 3.91
CA ARG A 42 -5.21 -1.07 3.82
C ARG A 42 -5.84 0.00 4.73
N PHE A 43 -5.14 0.42 5.78
CA PHE A 43 -5.60 1.49 6.67
C PHE A 43 -5.62 2.85 5.99
N CYS A 44 -4.76 3.10 4.99
CA CYS A 44 -4.77 4.35 4.23
C CYS A 44 -6.13 4.60 3.56
N PHE A 45 -6.80 3.55 3.05
CA PHE A 45 -8.16 3.64 2.50
C PHE A 45 -9.26 3.95 3.53
N ARG A 46 -8.98 3.72 4.81
CA ARG A 46 -9.90 4.05 5.91
C ARG A 46 -9.70 5.48 6.39
N SER A 47 -8.43 5.91 6.45
CA SER A 47 -8.03 7.22 6.94
C SER A 47 -8.28 8.34 5.92
N LEU A 48 -8.15 8.04 4.61
CA LEU A 48 -8.31 9.04 3.56
C LEU A 48 -9.71 8.98 2.91
N PRO A 49 -10.24 10.14 2.47
CA PRO A 49 -11.40 10.18 1.59
C PRO A 49 -11.05 9.57 0.22
N VAL A 50 -12.06 9.34 -0.62
CA VAL A 50 -11.87 8.93 -2.02
C VAL A 50 -11.49 10.17 -2.84
N ASP A 51 -10.27 10.66 -2.63
CA ASP A 51 -9.70 11.82 -3.32
C ASP A 51 -8.28 11.49 -3.78
N LEU A 52 -8.08 11.39 -5.10
CA LEU A 52 -6.80 11.05 -5.70
C LEU A 52 -5.69 12.03 -5.33
N ALA A 53 -6.01 13.31 -5.10
CA ALA A 53 -5.01 14.30 -4.69
C ALA A 53 -4.40 13.95 -3.32
N GLN A 54 -5.22 13.47 -2.37
CA GLN A 54 -4.75 13.02 -1.05
C GLN A 54 -3.85 11.78 -1.16
N TYR A 55 -4.17 10.83 -2.06
CA TYR A 55 -3.31 9.67 -2.30
C TYR A 55 -1.98 10.06 -2.96
N HIS A 56 -1.97 11.03 -3.87
CA HIS A 56 -0.73 11.59 -4.40
C HIS A 56 0.13 12.22 -3.31
N VAL A 57 -0.46 13.01 -2.40
CA VAL A 57 0.25 13.58 -1.25
C VAL A 57 0.81 12.46 -0.38
N LEU A 58 0.02 11.44 -0.06
CA LEU A 58 0.48 10.30 0.75
C LEU A 58 1.64 9.54 0.08
N CYS A 59 1.60 9.34 -1.24
CA CYS A 59 2.69 8.70 -1.97
C CYS A 59 3.97 9.54 -1.91
N LYS A 60 3.87 10.86 -2.09
CA LYS A 60 4.99 11.80 -1.92
C LYS A 60 5.55 11.77 -0.49
N THR A 61 4.68 11.65 0.51
CA THR A 61 5.10 11.48 1.91
C THR A 61 5.89 10.20 2.10
N TYR A 62 5.45 9.06 1.57
CA TYR A 62 6.23 7.82 1.64
C TYR A 62 7.58 7.93 0.93
N ASP A 63 7.64 8.57 -0.24
CA ASP A 63 8.88 8.83 -0.96
C ASP A 63 9.83 9.75 -0.15
N PHE A 64 9.30 10.81 0.47
CA PHE A 64 10.05 11.71 1.35
C PHE A 64 10.61 10.96 2.57
N LEU A 65 9.79 10.12 3.20
CA LEU A 65 10.18 9.26 4.32
C LEU A 65 11.14 8.13 3.93
N ARG A 66 11.41 7.94 2.62
CA ARG A 66 12.23 6.88 2.03
C ARG A 66 11.71 5.48 2.40
N VAL A 67 10.40 5.32 2.51
CA VAL A 67 9.76 4.03 2.80
C VAL A 67 9.56 3.26 1.49
N ASP A 68 10.07 2.03 1.45
CA ASP A 68 9.78 1.12 0.34
C ASP A 68 8.38 0.51 0.52
N VAL A 69 7.36 1.21 -0.02
CA VAL A 69 5.96 0.77 0.03
C VAL A 69 5.74 -0.53 -0.74
N LEU A 70 6.47 -0.71 -1.84
CA LEU A 70 6.39 -1.90 -2.69
C LEU A 70 7.14 -3.08 -2.07
N GLY A 71 8.10 -2.84 -1.17
CA GLY A 71 8.94 -3.89 -0.60
C GLY A 71 9.73 -4.64 -1.66
N GLY A 72 10.17 -3.94 -2.72
CA GLY A 72 10.79 -4.52 -3.92
C GLY A 72 9.87 -5.39 -4.78
N GLN A 73 8.57 -5.46 -4.51
CA GLN A 73 7.64 -6.30 -5.28
C GLN A 73 7.43 -5.78 -6.71
N THR A 74 7.38 -6.71 -7.65
CA THR A 74 6.93 -6.46 -9.03
C THR A 74 5.41 -6.44 -9.11
N ILE A 75 4.86 -5.90 -10.21
CA ILE A 75 3.42 -5.94 -10.47
C ILE A 75 2.85 -7.36 -10.47
N ASP A 76 3.60 -8.34 -11.00
CA ASP A 76 3.18 -9.74 -11.01
C ASP A 76 3.01 -10.27 -9.58
N ARG A 77 3.92 -9.89 -8.67
CA ARG A 77 3.82 -10.28 -7.27
C ARG A 77 2.66 -9.58 -6.56
N ILE A 78 2.45 -8.29 -6.81
CA ILE A 78 1.31 -7.55 -6.30
C ILE A 78 0.00 -8.22 -6.75
N PHE A 79 -0.07 -8.68 -8.00
CA PHE A 79 -1.24 -9.35 -8.53
C PHE A 79 -1.49 -10.73 -7.90
N VAL A 80 -0.44 -11.46 -7.54
CA VAL A 80 -0.56 -12.68 -6.73
C VAL A 80 -1.17 -12.36 -5.36
N ASP A 81 -0.64 -11.33 -4.67
CA ASP A 81 -1.12 -10.94 -3.34
C ASP A 81 -2.57 -10.39 -3.40
N LEU A 82 -2.96 -9.70 -4.49
CA LEU A 82 -4.36 -9.30 -4.75
C LEU A 82 -5.32 -10.49 -4.80
N ARG A 83 -4.86 -11.63 -5.33
CA ARG A 83 -5.65 -12.87 -5.44
C ARG A 83 -5.66 -13.71 -4.17
N ALA A 84 -4.86 -13.36 -3.15
CA ALA A 84 -4.79 -14.09 -1.89
C ALA A 84 -6.14 -14.15 -1.14
N CYS A 85 -7.10 -13.28 -1.48
CA CYS A 85 -8.44 -13.29 -0.91
C CYS A 85 -9.33 -14.43 -1.37
N LYS A 86 -8.93 -15.19 -2.40
CA LYS A 86 -9.71 -16.33 -2.89
C LYS A 86 -9.79 -17.41 -1.82
N THR A 87 -11.00 -17.88 -1.56
CA THR A 87 -11.23 -19.04 -0.70
C THR A 87 -10.71 -20.28 -1.42
N ASP A 88 -9.82 -21.01 -0.77
CA ASP A 88 -9.35 -22.31 -1.25
C ASP A 88 -10.09 -23.43 -0.51
N TYR A 89 -10.03 -24.67 -1.01
CA TYR A 89 -10.64 -25.82 -0.36
C TYR A 89 -9.57 -26.88 -0.10
N ALA A 90 -9.27 -27.13 1.17
CA ALA A 90 -8.40 -28.24 1.55
C ALA A 90 -9.23 -29.49 1.87
N LEU A 91 -8.73 -30.64 1.43
CA LEU A 91 -9.29 -31.93 1.80
C LEU A 91 -8.79 -32.31 3.20
N ASP A 92 -9.67 -32.24 4.20
CA ASP A 92 -9.37 -32.59 5.58
C ASP A 92 -10.32 -33.72 6.01
N HIS A 93 -9.76 -34.88 6.39
CA HIS A 93 -10.54 -36.02 6.90
C HIS A 93 -11.71 -36.44 5.97
N LYS A 94 -11.47 -36.46 4.64
CA LYS A 94 -12.45 -36.77 3.58
C LYS A 94 -13.60 -35.76 3.43
N ARG A 95 -13.49 -34.56 4.02
CA ARG A 95 -14.43 -33.45 3.80
C ARG A 95 -13.67 -32.22 3.28
N TYR A 96 -14.25 -31.50 2.32
CA TYR A 96 -13.68 -30.24 1.86
C TYR A 96 -13.95 -29.15 2.90
N ARG A 97 -12.88 -28.54 3.42
CA ARG A 97 -12.96 -27.37 4.31
C ARG A 97 -12.52 -26.12 3.56
N ALA A 98 -13.34 -25.08 3.61
CA ALA A 98 -12.99 -23.77 3.07
C ALA A 98 -11.86 -23.16 3.90
N ILE A 99 -10.72 -22.91 3.25
CA ILE A 99 -9.64 -22.06 3.75
C ILE A 99 -9.98 -20.64 3.31
N ASN A 100 -10.34 -19.80 4.26
CA ASN A 100 -10.58 -18.39 3.97
C ASN A 100 -9.29 -17.74 3.48
N GLY A 101 -9.35 -17.09 2.31
CA GLY A 101 -8.23 -16.32 1.78
C GLY A 101 -7.89 -15.10 2.65
N ASP A 102 -6.66 -14.62 2.52
CA ASP A 102 -6.16 -13.48 3.27
C ASP A 102 -6.64 -12.15 2.66
N LYS A 103 -7.78 -11.67 3.16
CA LYS A 103 -8.35 -10.38 2.76
C LYS A 103 -7.51 -9.18 3.22
N ALA A 104 -6.69 -9.32 4.26
CA ALA A 104 -5.85 -8.22 4.73
C ALA A 104 -4.70 -8.01 3.75
N LEU A 105 -4.00 -9.08 3.40
CA LEU A 105 -2.94 -9.07 2.39
C LEU A 105 -3.42 -8.53 1.05
N SER A 106 -4.58 -8.99 0.56
CA SER A 106 -5.10 -8.49 -0.72
C SER A 106 -5.44 -7.00 -0.68
N ARG A 107 -5.93 -6.48 0.45
CA ARG A 107 -6.22 -5.04 0.57
C ARG A 107 -4.96 -4.20 0.71
N ASP A 108 -3.93 -4.71 1.37
CA ASP A 108 -2.62 -4.06 1.41
C ASP A 108 -1.99 -4.05 0.01
N ALA A 109 -2.12 -5.14 -0.75
CA ALA A 109 -1.70 -5.22 -2.15
C ALA A 109 -2.46 -4.24 -3.06
N ALA A 110 -3.74 -3.99 -2.80
CA ALA A 110 -4.50 -2.96 -3.52
C ALA A 110 -3.93 -1.55 -3.30
N PHE A 111 -3.43 -1.24 -2.09
CA PHE A 111 -2.74 0.03 -1.88
C PHE A 111 -1.41 0.09 -2.63
N ARG A 112 -0.63 -1.00 -2.63
CA ARG A 112 0.62 -1.07 -3.40
C ARG A 112 0.37 -0.87 -4.90
N LEU A 113 -0.75 -1.37 -5.42
CA LEU A 113 -1.17 -1.11 -6.80
C LEU A 113 -1.44 0.39 -7.03
N VAL A 114 -2.19 1.05 -6.14
CA VAL A 114 -2.40 2.52 -6.21
C VAL A 114 -1.06 3.27 -6.20
N PHE A 115 -0.16 2.91 -5.29
CA PHE A 115 1.16 3.51 -5.20
C PHE A 115 1.97 3.33 -6.49
N LEU A 116 1.92 2.14 -7.09
CA LEU A 116 2.59 1.84 -8.37
C LEU A 116 2.03 2.71 -9.51
N ILE A 117 0.69 2.79 -9.62
CA ILE A 117 0.00 3.59 -10.64
C ILE A 117 0.37 5.08 -10.50
N LEU A 118 0.27 5.63 -9.29
CA LEU A 118 0.53 7.04 -9.02
C LEU A 118 1.99 7.45 -9.22
N LYS A 119 2.92 6.50 -9.10
CA LYS A 119 4.34 6.74 -9.33
C LYS A 119 4.73 6.66 -10.81
N ALA A 120 3.86 6.10 -11.67
CA ALA A 120 4.10 5.90 -13.11
C ALA A 120 5.46 5.26 -13.46
N ASN A 121 6.01 4.43 -12.56
CA ASN A 121 7.29 3.76 -12.76
C ASN A 121 7.08 2.42 -13.47
N PHE A 122 6.76 2.46 -14.75
CA PHE A 122 6.69 1.28 -15.61
C PHE A 122 7.97 1.15 -16.42
N LYS A 123 8.57 -0.05 -16.43
CA LYS A 123 9.82 -0.29 -17.18
C LYS A 123 9.52 -0.57 -18.66
N ASP A 124 8.35 -1.14 -18.92
CA ASP A 124 7.84 -1.46 -20.26
C ASP A 124 6.39 -0.99 -20.32
N GLU A 125 6.17 0.21 -20.85
CA GLU A 125 4.87 0.90 -20.85
C GLU A 125 3.75 0.05 -21.46
N GLY A 126 4.03 -0.75 -22.49
CA GLY A 126 3.04 -1.58 -23.16
C GLY A 126 2.67 -2.83 -22.36
N ARG A 127 3.67 -3.57 -21.88
CA ARG A 127 3.41 -4.82 -21.13
C ARG A 127 2.94 -4.56 -19.71
N ASP A 128 3.46 -3.53 -19.06
CA ASP A 128 3.11 -3.18 -17.70
C ASP A 128 1.71 -2.55 -17.63
N SER A 129 1.28 -1.77 -18.63
CA SER A 129 -0.07 -1.20 -18.68
C SER A 129 -1.16 -2.27 -18.74
N ALA A 130 -1.00 -3.31 -19.58
CA ALA A 130 -1.94 -4.43 -19.64
C ALA A 130 -2.04 -5.18 -18.30
N LYS A 131 -0.92 -5.32 -17.57
CA LYS A 131 -0.91 -5.94 -16.25
C LYS A 131 -1.60 -5.07 -15.20
N VAL A 132 -1.36 -3.77 -15.21
CA VAL A 132 -2.06 -2.80 -14.35
C VAL A 132 -3.55 -2.86 -14.59
N TYR A 133 -3.98 -2.80 -15.86
CA TYR A 133 -5.38 -2.89 -16.23
C TYR A 133 -6.04 -4.16 -15.67
N ASN A 134 -5.42 -5.32 -15.87
CA ASN A 134 -5.92 -6.59 -15.32
C ASN A 134 -5.97 -6.58 -13.77
N ALA A 135 -5.03 -5.92 -13.11
CA ALA A 135 -5.01 -5.79 -11.66
C ALA A 135 -6.12 -4.87 -11.15
N VAL A 136 -6.34 -3.72 -11.80
CA VAL A 136 -7.44 -2.78 -11.49
C VAL A 136 -8.79 -3.47 -11.72
N LEU A 137 -8.99 -4.08 -12.89
CA LEU A 137 -10.20 -4.80 -13.23
C LEU A 137 -10.52 -5.91 -12.21
N PHE A 138 -9.50 -6.64 -11.75
CA PHE A 138 -9.65 -7.62 -10.68
C PHE A 138 -10.17 -6.97 -9.39
N VAL A 139 -9.58 -5.86 -8.94
CA VAL A 139 -10.04 -5.19 -7.72
C VAL A 139 -11.49 -4.71 -7.83
N VAL A 140 -11.84 -4.07 -8.95
CA VAL A 140 -13.20 -3.54 -9.20
C VAL A 140 -14.24 -4.66 -9.24
N SER A 141 -13.88 -5.83 -9.80
CA SER A 141 -14.78 -6.98 -9.98
C SER A 141 -15.00 -7.84 -8.73
N HIS A 142 -14.32 -7.57 -7.60
CA HIS A 142 -14.38 -8.40 -6.39
C HIS A 142 -14.94 -7.65 -5.16
N PRO A 143 -16.24 -7.27 -5.16
CA PRO A 143 -16.87 -6.49 -4.07
C PRO A 143 -16.85 -7.16 -2.69
N GLY A 144 -16.79 -8.50 -2.65
CA GLY A 144 -16.72 -9.26 -1.39
C GLY A 144 -15.41 -9.04 -0.61
N THR A 145 -14.34 -8.69 -1.32
CA THR A 145 -13.01 -8.42 -0.75
C THR A 145 -12.72 -6.92 -0.69
N PHE A 146 -12.91 -6.22 -1.81
CA PHE A 146 -12.58 -4.80 -1.95
C PHE A 146 -13.83 -3.95 -1.75
N LYS A 147 -13.82 -3.20 -0.65
CA LYS A 147 -14.94 -2.34 -0.26
C LYS A 147 -15.13 -1.18 -1.25
N PRO A 148 -16.32 -0.57 -1.32
CA PRO A 148 -16.61 0.50 -2.28
C PRO A 148 -15.57 1.63 -2.30
N ARG A 149 -15.04 2.04 -1.14
CA ARG A 149 -13.97 3.05 -1.07
C ARG A 149 -12.70 2.65 -1.83
N ILE A 150 -12.21 1.42 -1.64
CA ILE A 150 -11.00 0.92 -2.33
C ILE A 150 -11.24 0.89 -3.83
N ARG A 151 -12.40 0.38 -4.23
CA ARG A 151 -12.80 0.29 -5.63
C ARG A 151 -12.94 1.66 -6.28
N ALA A 152 -13.52 2.64 -5.60
CA ALA A 152 -13.71 3.98 -6.14
C ALA A 152 -12.38 4.72 -6.35
N VAL A 153 -11.41 4.54 -5.44
CA VAL A 153 -10.05 5.07 -5.65
C VAL A 153 -9.42 4.46 -6.91
N LEU A 154 -9.57 3.14 -7.10
CA LEU A 154 -8.98 2.44 -8.24
C LEU A 154 -9.74 2.65 -9.56
N TYR A 155 -11.06 2.87 -9.50
CA TYR A 155 -11.90 3.20 -10.65
C TYR A 155 -11.61 4.60 -11.18
N GLY A 156 -11.18 5.53 -10.32
CA GLY A 156 -10.73 6.87 -10.76
C GLY A 156 -9.48 6.87 -11.65
N PHE A 157 -8.89 5.70 -11.94
CA PHE A 157 -7.76 5.52 -12.85
C PHE A 157 -8.13 4.82 -14.18
N GLU A 158 -9.38 4.39 -14.37
CA GLU A 158 -9.90 3.91 -15.67
C GLU A 158 -10.36 5.09 -16.53
#